data_AF-C9K2Z7-F1
#
_entry.id   AF-C9K2Z7-F1
#
_cell.length_a   1.000
_cell.length_b   1.000
_cell.length_c   1.000
_cell.angle_alpha   90.00
_cell.angle_beta   90.00
_cell.angle_gamma   90.00
#
_symmetry.space_group_name_H-M   'P 1'
#
loop_
_entity.id
_entity.type
_entity.pdbx_description
1 polymer ?
#
loop_
_entity_poly.entity_id
_entity_poly.type
_entity_poly.pdbx_seq_one_letter_code
_entity_poly.pdbx_strand_id
1 'polypeptide(L)'
;KMLSTEKLKPEIQDGKAIPIERYGLHTISIGYFVDKNGAAIWCRPMITKALYNLLMGTKWSDIEYLIVDTPPGTGDVHLSLMENFNFTRAIIVSTPQELSLIDARKIYD
;
A
#
# COMPACT_ATOMS: atom_id res chain seq x y z
N LYS A 1 14.01 5.43 -6.30
CA LYS A 1 12.53 5.49 -6.22
C LYS A 1 11.96 4.58 -7.29
N MET A 2 10.92 3.80 -6.98
CA MET A 2 10.55 2.62 -7.76
C MET A 2 10.12 2.92 -9.20
N LEU A 3 9.31 3.98 -9.41
CA LEU A 3 8.71 4.27 -10.73
C LEU A 3 8.92 5.71 -11.22
N SER A 4 9.69 6.52 -10.48
CA SER A 4 9.96 7.94 -10.79
C SER A 4 8.71 8.82 -10.96
N THR A 5 7.63 8.50 -10.24
CA THR A 5 6.33 9.18 -10.27
C THR A 5 6.12 10.17 -9.13
N GLU A 6 7.12 10.39 -8.28
CA GLU A 6 6.92 11.05 -6.98
C GLU A 6 6.63 12.57 -7.02
N LYS A 7 6.74 13.19 -8.19
CA LYS A 7 6.41 14.60 -8.41
C LYS A 7 5.02 14.76 -9.02
N LEU A 8 4.42 13.64 -9.44
CA LEU A 8 3.09 13.61 -10.01
C LEU A 8 2.07 13.60 -8.87
N LYS A 9 0.93 14.24 -9.13
CA LYS A 9 -0.23 14.23 -8.24
C LYS A 9 -1.39 13.59 -9.01
N PRO A 10 -2.09 12.61 -8.44
CA PRO A 10 -3.26 12.04 -9.08
C PRO A 10 -4.36 13.09 -9.17
N GLU A 11 -5.09 13.06 -10.29
CA GLU A 11 -6.33 13.82 -10.42
C GLU A 11 -7.40 13.22 -9.50
N ILE A 12 -8.27 14.06 -8.95
CA ILE A 12 -9.43 13.61 -8.19
C ILE A 12 -10.67 13.81 -9.06
N GLN A 13 -11.39 12.72 -9.33
CA GLN A 13 -12.64 12.71 -10.06
C GLN A 13 -13.71 11.99 -9.23
N ASP A 14 -14.86 12.63 -9.04
CA ASP A 14 -15.98 12.09 -8.24
C ASP A 14 -15.58 11.64 -6.83
N GLY A 15 -14.64 12.37 -6.20
CA GLY A 15 -14.11 12.05 -4.87
C GLY A 15 -13.15 10.86 -4.83
N LYS A 16 -12.77 10.29 -5.98
CA LYS A 16 -11.77 9.21 -6.09
C LYS A 16 -10.52 9.69 -6.82
N ALA A 17 -9.37 9.19 -6.40
CA ALA A 17 -8.10 9.40 -7.09
C ALA A 17 -8.03 8.57 -8.37
N ILE A 18 -7.64 9.20 -9.48
CA ILE A 18 -7.27 8.52 -10.71
C ILE A 18 -5.82 8.02 -10.53
N PRO A 19 -5.55 6.71 -10.68
CA PRO A 19 -4.19 6.19 -10.52
C PRO A 19 -3.27 6.77 -11.60
N ILE A 20 -2.03 7.05 -11.23
CA ILE A 20 -1.00 7.55 -12.15
C ILE A 20 -0.49 6.39 -12.99
N GLU A 21 -0.56 6.54 -14.30
CA GLU A 21 -0.01 5.57 -15.25
C GLU A 21 1.49 5.78 -15.49
N ARG A 22 2.27 4.71 -15.39
CA ARG A 22 3.70 4.72 -15.73
C ARG A 22 4.15 3.33 -16.20
N TYR A 23 4.78 3.25 -17.37
CA TYR A 23 5.26 1.99 -17.96
C TYR A 23 4.16 0.91 -18.08
N GLY A 24 2.91 1.33 -18.35
CA GLY A 24 1.75 0.44 -18.40
C GLY A 24 1.22 -0.02 -17.04
N LEU A 25 1.73 0.53 -15.93
CA LEU A 25 1.26 0.25 -14.58
C LEU A 25 0.40 1.41 -14.06
N HIS A 26 -0.76 1.07 -13.50
CA HIS A 26 -1.59 2.00 -12.71
C HIS A 26 -1.10 2.02 -11.27
N THR A 27 -0.74 3.20 -10.77
CA THR A 27 -0.08 3.34 -9.47
C THR A 27 -0.81 4.36 -8.59
N ILE A 28 -0.91 4.04 -7.31
CA ILE A 28 -1.34 4.98 -6.27
C ILE A 28 -0.43 4.82 -5.06
N SER A 29 -0.09 5.92 -4.39
CA SER A 29 0.77 5.90 -3.22
C SER A 29 0.40 7.05 -2.29
N ILE A 30 0.52 6.81 -0.98
CA ILE A 30 0.44 7.86 0.04
C ILE A 30 1.42 8.99 -0.31
N GLY A 31 2.60 8.64 -0.84
CA GLY A 31 3.64 9.61 -1.21
C GLY A 31 3.25 10.62 -2.30
N TYR A 32 2.13 10.42 -3.01
CA TYR A 32 1.61 11.40 -3.96
C TYR A 32 0.86 12.56 -3.29
N PHE A 33 0.37 12.33 -2.07
CA PHE A 33 -0.45 13.30 -1.31
C PHE A 33 0.33 14.01 -0.21
N VAL A 34 1.57 13.60 0.04
CA VAL A 34 2.39 14.10 1.15
C VAL A 34 3.47 15.03 0.59
N ASP A 35 3.60 16.21 1.19
CA ASP A 35 4.73 17.08 0.90
C ASP A 35 6.01 16.51 1.52
N LYS A 36 7.05 16.32 0.70
CA LYS A 36 8.34 15.75 1.15
C LYS A 36 9.07 16.67 2.12
N ASN A 37 8.73 17.94 2.17
CA ASN A 37 9.32 18.91 3.09
C ASN A 37 8.59 18.97 4.45
N GLY A 38 7.40 18.37 4.55
CA GLY A 38 6.65 18.27 5.79
C GLY A 38 7.03 17.00 6.55
N ALA A 39 7.60 17.14 7.75
CA ALA A 39 7.80 16.02 8.65
C ALA A 39 6.44 15.56 9.22
N ALA A 40 5.70 14.74 8.46
CA ALA A 40 4.51 14.09 8.96
C ALA A 40 4.93 12.89 9.82
N ILE A 41 4.57 12.90 11.11
CA ILE A 41 4.69 11.72 11.97
C ILE A 41 3.57 10.75 11.58
N TRP A 42 3.93 9.62 10.99
CA TRP A 42 2.99 8.56 10.63
C TRP A 42 2.81 7.59 11.79
N CYS A 43 1.82 7.83 12.65
CA CYS A 43 1.46 6.86 13.68
C CYS A 43 0.68 5.68 13.07
N ARG A 44 0.72 4.51 13.74
CA ARG A 44 0.14 3.25 13.21
C ARG A 44 -1.32 3.38 12.73
N PRO A 45 -2.25 4.02 13.48
CA PRO A 45 -3.63 4.17 13.04
C PRO A 45 -3.79 4.98 11.74
N MET A 46 -2.90 5.96 11.51
CA MET A 46 -2.93 6.76 10.29
C MET A 46 -2.52 5.95 9.07
N ILE A 47 -1.57 5.03 9.23
CA ILE A 47 -1.09 4.18 8.13
C ILE A 47 -2.19 3.25 7.65
N THR A 48 -2.87 2.55 8.57
CA THR A 48 -4.00 1.68 8.23
C THR A 48 -5.10 2.45 7.51
N LYS A 49 -5.49 3.61 8.05
CA LYS A 49 -6.51 4.48 7.42
C LYS A 49 -6.08 4.95 6.03
N ALA A 50 -4.83 5.36 5.87
CA ALA A 50 -4.32 5.83 4.59
C ALA A 50 -4.32 4.70 3.55
N LEU A 51 -3.94 3.48 3.93
CA LEU A 51 -3.98 2.32 3.03
C LEU A 51 -5.42 1.97 2.61
N TYR A 52 -6.38 2.04 3.52
CA TYR A 52 -7.81 1.82 3.19
C TYR A 52 -8.31 2.89 2.22
N ASN A 53 -7.95 4.14 2.47
CA ASN A 53 -8.29 5.25 1.57
C ASN A 53 -7.68 5.04 0.18
N LEU A 54 -6.48 4.47 0.06
CA LEU A 54 -5.92 4.14 -1.25
C LEU A 54 -6.71 3.02 -1.94
N LEU A 55 -7.05 1.96 -1.22
CA LEU A 55 -7.76 0.81 -1.81
C LEU A 55 -9.18 1.18 -2.26
N MET A 56 -9.93 1.89 -1.41
CA MET A 56 -11.33 2.25 -1.67
C MET A 56 -11.51 3.56 -2.43
N GLY A 57 -10.59 4.51 -2.20
CA GLY A 57 -10.63 5.86 -2.75
C GLY A 57 -9.91 6.02 -4.08
N THR A 58 -9.45 4.94 -4.70
CA THR A 58 -8.87 4.96 -6.05
C THR A 58 -9.89 4.43 -7.06
N LYS A 59 -9.98 5.08 -8.22
CA LYS A 59 -10.81 4.66 -9.35
C LYS A 59 -10.03 3.64 -10.18
N TRP A 60 -9.96 2.40 -9.69
CA TRP A 60 -9.42 1.29 -10.45
C TRP A 60 -10.35 0.97 -11.63
N SER A 61 -9.82 0.95 -12.84
CA SER A 61 -10.56 0.58 -14.05
C SER A 61 -9.79 -0.50 -14.79
N ASP A 62 -10.47 -1.61 -15.09
CA ASP A 62 -9.98 -2.67 -15.98
C ASP A 62 -8.61 -3.25 -15.57
N ILE A 63 -8.50 -3.70 -14.31
CA ILE A 63 -7.31 -4.39 -13.81
C ILE A 63 -7.59 -5.86 -13.56
N GLU A 64 -6.69 -6.72 -14.01
CA GLU A 64 -6.73 -8.17 -13.71
C GLU A 64 -6.12 -8.46 -12.33
N TYR A 65 -5.13 -7.65 -11.93
CA TYR A 65 -4.39 -7.83 -10.68
C TYR A 65 -4.17 -6.49 -9.97
N LEU A 66 -4.38 -6.50 -8.66
CA LEU A 66 -4.00 -5.42 -7.75
C LEU A 66 -2.91 -5.92 -6.81
N ILE A 67 -1.73 -5.32 -6.88
CA ILE A 67 -0.62 -5.59 -5.96
C ILE A 67 -0.63 -4.50 -4.89
N VAL A 68 -0.63 -4.92 -3.63
CA VAL A 68 -0.60 -4.02 -2.47
C VAL A 68 0.72 -4.19 -1.74
N ASP A 69 1.54 -3.13 -1.76
CA ASP A 69 2.78 -3.06 -0.98
C ASP A 69 2.48 -2.50 0.41
N THR A 70 2.44 -3.38 1.40
CA THR A 70 2.11 -3.03 2.78
C THR A 70 3.35 -2.56 3.56
N PRO A 71 3.18 -1.74 4.61
CA PRO A 71 4.27 -1.43 5.55
C PRO A 71 4.93 -2.72 6.10
N PRO A 72 6.21 -2.66 6.50
CA PRO A 72 6.92 -3.83 7.01
C PRO A 72 6.40 -4.26 8.38
N GLY A 73 6.62 -5.54 8.70
CA GLY A 73 6.35 -6.13 10.01
C GLY A 73 5.23 -7.15 9.98
N THR A 74 4.72 -7.48 11.17
CA THR A 74 3.65 -8.47 11.42
C THR A 74 2.51 -7.85 12.22
N GLY A 75 2.39 -6.52 12.18
CA GLY A 75 1.44 -5.79 13.03
C GLY A 75 0.00 -5.87 12.53
N ASP A 76 -0.91 -5.33 13.34
CA ASP A 76 -2.37 -5.39 13.13
C ASP A 76 -2.86 -4.87 11.78
N VAL A 77 -2.06 -4.04 11.07
CA VAL A 77 -2.42 -3.55 9.73
C VAL A 77 -2.69 -4.69 8.76
N HIS A 78 -1.94 -5.79 8.83
CA HIS A 78 -2.13 -6.94 7.94
C HIS A 78 -3.41 -7.70 8.28
N LEU A 79 -3.68 -7.92 9.58
CA LEU A 79 -4.92 -8.54 10.05
C LEU A 79 -6.15 -7.70 9.67
N SER A 80 -6.12 -6.40 9.96
CA SER A 80 -7.22 -5.50 9.59
C SER A 80 -7.47 -5.53 8.09
N LEU A 81 -6.43 -5.48 7.25
CA LEU A 81 -6.58 -5.60 5.80
C LEU A 81 -7.29 -6.90 5.40
N MET A 82 -6.85 -8.03 5.94
CA MET A 82 -7.45 -9.34 5.65
C MET A 82 -8.90 -9.46 6.14
N GLU A 83 -9.25 -8.80 7.26
CA GLU A 83 -10.63 -8.76 7.77
C GLU A 83 -11.56 -7.89 6.92
N ASN A 84 -11.04 -6.82 6.29
CA ASN A 84 -11.85 -5.83 5.58
C ASN A 84 -11.83 -5.98 4.06
N PHE A 85 -10.85 -6.71 3.50
CA PHE A 85 -10.68 -6.88 2.06
C PHE A 85 -10.40 -8.35 1.72
N ASN A 86 -10.97 -8.81 0.60
CA ASN A 86 -10.74 -10.16 0.10
C ASN A 86 -9.45 -10.22 -0.71
N PHE A 87 -8.37 -10.71 -0.10
CA PHE A 87 -7.13 -11.01 -0.80
C PHE A 87 -7.13 -12.44 -1.34
N THR A 88 -6.71 -12.62 -2.60
CA THR A 88 -6.61 -13.96 -3.19
C THR A 88 -5.33 -14.68 -2.76
N ARG A 89 -4.22 -13.94 -2.61
CA ARG A 89 -2.89 -14.48 -2.31
C ARG A 89 -2.06 -13.46 -1.53
N ALA A 90 -1.11 -13.95 -0.75
CA ALA A 90 -0.09 -13.15 -0.08
C ALA A 90 1.31 -13.63 -0.49
N ILE A 91 2.25 -12.70 -0.63
CA ILE A 91 3.67 -12.98 -0.84
C ILE A 91 4.41 -12.40 0.37
N ILE A 92 5.09 -13.26 1.12
CA ILE A 92 5.89 -12.86 2.28
C ILE A 92 7.34 -12.73 1.84
N VAL A 93 7.90 -11.53 2.01
CA VAL A 93 9.29 -11.23 1.69
C VAL A 93 10.07 -11.14 2.99
N SER A 94 11.09 -11.98 3.12
CA SER A 94 11.99 -11.99 4.29
C SER A 94 13.42 -12.22 3.86
N THR A 95 14.34 -12.08 4.79
CA THR A 95 15.76 -12.34 4.60
C THR A 95 16.16 -13.65 5.30
N PRO A 96 17.28 -14.30 4.95
CA PRO A 96 17.60 -15.65 5.44
C PRO A 96 17.93 -15.74 6.94
N GLN A 97 17.98 -14.63 7.69
CA GLN A 97 18.28 -14.62 9.11
C GLN A 97 17.15 -15.27 9.91
N GLU A 98 17.52 -16.07 10.91
CA GLU A 98 16.58 -16.83 11.73
C GLU A 98 15.49 -15.96 12.36
N LEU A 99 15.84 -14.78 12.89
CA LEU A 99 14.87 -13.85 13.46
C LEU A 99 13.83 -13.38 12.41
N SER A 100 14.29 -13.01 11.22
CA SER A 100 13.43 -12.58 10.11
C SER A 100 12.52 -13.70 9.62
N LEU A 101 12.98 -14.95 9.67
CA LEU A 101 12.17 -16.12 9.34
C LEU A 101 11.12 -16.39 10.42
N ILE A 102 11.47 -16.30 11.71
CA ILE A 102 10.52 -16.44 12.82
C ILE A 102 9.40 -15.40 12.71
N ASP A 103 9.74 -14.14 12.41
CA ASP A 103 8.74 -13.11 12.23
C ASP A 103 7.86 -13.33 10.99
N ALA A 104 8.44 -13.77 9.87
CA ALA A 104 7.68 -14.10 8.66
C ALA A 104 6.66 -15.23 8.88
N ARG A 105 6.98 -16.21 9.73
CA ARG A 105 6.09 -17.34 10.04
C ARG A 105 4.80 -16.92 10.74
N LYS A 106 4.87 -15.95 11.65
CA LYS A 106 3.73 -15.40 12.38
C LYS A 106 2.61 -14.81 11.49
N ILE A 107 2.88 -14.57 10.21
CA ILE A 107 1.91 -14.00 9.27
C ILE A 107 0.95 -15.08 8.75
N TYR A 108 1.39 -16.33 8.65
CA TYR A 108 0.61 -17.43 8.09
C TYR A 108 0.31 -18.56 9.07
N ASP A 109 1.03 -18.60 10.20
CA ASP A 109 0.68 -19.43 11.35
C ASP A 109 -0.57 -18.90 12.06
#